data_AF-A0A939Q490-F1
#
_entry.id   AF-A0A939Q490-F1
#
_cell.length_a   1.000
_cell.length_b   1.000
_cell.length_c   1.000
_cell.angle_alpha   90.00
_cell.angle_beta   90.00
_cell.angle_gamma   90.00
#
_symmetry.space_group_name_H-M   'P 1'
#
loop_
_entity.id
_entity.type
_entity.pdbx_description
1 polymer ?
#
loop_
_entity_poly.entity_id
_entity_poly.type
_entity_poly.pdbx_seq_one_letter_code
_entity_poly.pdbx_strand_id
1 'polypeptide(L)'
;MPSELARRLLEANLLIGGFNLIPALPLDGGRVYRAWLSERAGFLRATERAARLGRRFGLAIAAAGLLLLVLGVTSASVPAVGAFLFAAARKEEEQGPYAFMRYLARRREVLGRLPVQAVRHVVASETVPVKDVLARLAPRRYHIVWVVGRDGRLAGFAGERELIDALFAGGIETPLGAVLGPSRPGG
;
A
#
# COMPACT_ATOMS: atom_id res chain seq x y z
N MET A 1 6.86 -40.22 24.06
CA MET A 1 7.09 -40.14 22.59
C MET A 1 6.17 -39.11 21.89
N PRO A 2 4.85 -39.03 22.15
CA PRO A 2 3.99 -38.01 21.52
C PRO A 2 4.25 -36.56 22.01
N SER A 3 4.60 -36.40 23.29
CA SER A 3 4.86 -35.09 23.92
C SER A 3 6.10 -34.38 23.38
N GLU A 4 7.15 -35.12 23.02
CA GLU A 4 8.40 -34.59 22.46
C GLU A 4 8.17 -33.99 21.06
N LEU A 5 7.41 -34.70 20.22
CA LEU A 5 6.98 -34.23 18.89
C LEU A 5 6.08 -33.00 19.01
N ALA A 6 5.10 -33.04 19.91
CA ALA A 6 4.22 -31.90 20.16
C ALA A 6 5.02 -30.66 20.58
N ARG A 7 6.01 -30.82 21.46
CA ARG A 7 6.88 -29.72 21.91
C ARG A 7 7.71 -29.13 20.76
N ARG A 8 8.34 -29.97 19.94
CA ARG A 8 9.12 -29.50 18.77
C ARG A 8 8.24 -28.78 17.74
N LEU A 9 7.05 -29.30 17.48
CA LEU A 9 6.08 -28.65 16.60
C LEU A 9 5.62 -27.30 17.16
N LEU A 10 5.38 -27.23 18.47
CA LEU A 10 5.01 -25.97 19.13
C LEU A 10 6.14 -24.93 19.00
N GLU A 11 7.38 -25.31 19.30
CA GLU A 11 8.55 -24.43 19.17
C GLU A 11 8.72 -23.92 17.73
N ALA A 12 8.59 -24.80 16.73
CA ALA A 12 8.67 -24.41 15.33
C ALA A 12 7.53 -23.45 14.92
N ASN A 13 6.29 -23.72 15.33
CA ASN A 13 5.14 -22.85 15.03
C ASN A 13 5.25 -21.49 15.71
N LEU A 14 5.75 -21.44 16.95
CA LEU A 14 5.99 -20.18 17.65
C LEU A 14 7.07 -19.35 16.95
N LEU A 15 8.13 -19.98 16.46
CA LEU A 15 9.18 -19.29 15.70
C LEU A 15 8.66 -18.77 14.36
N ILE A 16 7.92 -19.59 13.60
CA ILE A 16 7.29 -19.17 12.34
C ILE A 16 6.26 -18.06 12.59
N GLY A 17 5.44 -18.19 13.64
CA GLY A 17 4.47 -17.19 14.05
C GLY A 17 5.14 -15.87 14.42
N GLY A 18 6.17 -15.90 15.27
CA GLY A 18 6.94 -14.72 15.65
C GLY A 18 7.59 -14.03 14.45
N PHE A 19 8.14 -14.80 13.51
CA PHE A 19 8.69 -14.27 12.27
C PHE A 19 7.60 -13.62 11.40
N ASN A 20 6.45 -14.26 11.26
CA ASN A 20 5.33 -13.71 10.50
C ASN A 20 4.73 -12.46 11.12
N LEU A 21 4.92 -12.18 12.42
CA LEU A 21 4.45 -10.95 13.05
C LEU A 21 5.34 -9.73 12.80
N ILE A 22 6.51 -9.90 12.19
CA ILE A 22 7.40 -8.79 11.83
C ILE A 22 6.66 -7.84 10.87
N PRO A 23 6.64 -6.51 11.12
CA PRO A 23 5.85 -5.54 10.36
C PRO A 23 6.42 -5.21 8.97
N ALA A 24 6.83 -6.22 8.19
CA ALA A 24 7.60 -6.06 6.96
C ALA A 24 7.04 -6.98 5.86
N LEU A 25 6.77 -6.46 4.65
CA LEU A 25 6.32 -7.29 3.53
C LEU A 25 7.47 -8.23 3.10
N PRO A 26 7.21 -9.49 2.71
CA PRO A 26 5.91 -10.10 2.38
C PRO A 26 5.16 -10.77 3.55
N LEU A 27 5.68 -10.67 4.78
CA LEU A 27 5.17 -11.37 5.96
C LEU A 27 3.78 -10.87 6.36
N ASP A 28 3.04 -11.68 7.11
CA ASP A 28 1.67 -11.36 7.52
C ASP A 28 1.56 -10.08 8.35
N GLY A 29 2.52 -9.85 9.25
CA GLY A 29 2.68 -8.64 10.03
C GLY A 29 2.93 -7.42 9.15
N GLY A 30 3.62 -7.59 8.01
CA GLY A 30 3.75 -6.57 6.98
C GLY A 30 2.42 -6.22 6.31
N ARG A 31 1.55 -7.20 6.10
CA ARG A 31 0.19 -6.98 5.56
C ARG A 31 -0.69 -6.25 6.55
N VAL A 32 -0.62 -6.62 7.83
CA VAL A 32 -1.32 -5.92 8.93
C VAL A 32 -0.82 -4.49 9.08
N TYR A 33 0.50 -4.29 9.10
CA TYR A 33 1.13 -2.97 9.14
C TYR A 33 0.71 -2.11 7.95
N ARG A 34 0.72 -2.67 6.73
CA ARG A 34 0.21 -2.00 5.53
C ARG A 34 -1.26 -1.61 5.68
N ALA A 35 -2.12 -2.51 6.16
CA ALA A 35 -3.54 -2.23 6.33
C ALA A 35 -3.77 -1.07 7.31
N TRP A 36 -3.13 -1.11 8.48
CA TRP A 36 -3.17 -0.04 9.46
C TRP A 36 -2.65 1.30 8.90
N LEU A 37 -1.52 1.26 8.19
CA LEU A 37 -0.91 2.45 7.63
C LEU A 37 -1.73 3.03 6.46
N SER A 38 -2.46 2.18 5.72
CA SER A 38 -3.30 2.60 4.59
C SER A 38 -4.47 3.49 5.03
N GLU A 39 -4.97 3.31 6.26
CA GLU A 39 -5.99 4.18 6.83
C GLU A 39 -5.48 5.60 7.11
N ARG A 40 -4.16 5.75 7.33
CA ARG A 40 -3.53 7.03 7.68
C ARG A 40 -2.89 7.74 6.49
N ALA A 41 -2.18 6.98 5.66
CA ALA A 41 -1.31 7.51 4.61
C ALA A 41 -1.80 7.23 3.18
N GLY A 42 -2.85 6.43 3.01
CA GLY A 42 -3.33 5.94 1.70
C GLY A 42 -2.71 4.61 1.31
N PHE A 43 -3.36 3.91 0.39
CA PHE A 43 -3.01 2.54 -0.01
C PHE A 43 -1.59 2.41 -0.60
N LEU A 44 -1.22 3.32 -1.51
CA LEU A 44 0.04 3.22 -2.23
C LEU A 44 1.24 3.46 -1.31
N ARG A 45 1.19 4.56 -0.54
CA ARG A 45 2.24 4.92 0.44
C ARG A 45 2.40 3.87 1.53
N ALA A 46 1.29 3.25 1.96
CA ALA A 46 1.36 2.17 2.93
C ALA A 46 2.09 0.94 2.38
N THR A 47 1.82 0.58 1.12
CA THR A 47 2.49 -0.52 0.42
C THR A 47 3.98 -0.23 0.25
N GLU A 48 4.34 0.96 -0.24
CA GLU A 48 5.73 1.37 -0.41
C GLU A 48 6.52 1.34 0.90
N ARG A 49 5.93 1.86 2.00
CA ARG A 49 6.60 1.87 3.31
C ARG A 49 6.77 0.47 3.88
N ALA A 50 5.74 -0.38 3.77
CA ALA A 50 5.81 -1.76 4.25
C ALA A 50 6.80 -2.61 3.43
N ALA A 51 6.87 -2.40 2.11
CA ALA A 51 7.82 -3.09 1.22
C ALA A 51 9.25 -2.62 1.46
N ARG A 52 9.46 -1.31 1.61
CA ARG A 52 10.77 -0.74 1.96
C ARG A 52 11.30 -1.28 3.28
N LEU A 53 10.42 -1.46 4.27
CA LEU A 53 10.81 -2.06 5.55
C LEU A 53 11.20 -3.53 5.36
N GLY A 54 10.42 -4.30 4.60
CA GLY A 54 10.73 -5.66 4.14
C GLY A 54 12.11 -5.79 3.51
N ARG A 55 12.41 -4.90 2.56
CA ARG A 55 13.69 -4.85 1.85
C ARG A 55 14.86 -4.59 2.80
N ARG A 56 14.70 -3.66 3.75
CA ARG A 56 15.73 -3.36 4.76
C ARG A 56 15.95 -4.54 5.70
N PHE A 57 14.88 -5.20 6.16
CA PHE A 57 14.99 -6.39 7.00
C PHE A 57 15.66 -7.55 6.26
N GLY A 58 15.23 -7.85 5.03
CA GLY A 58 15.84 -8.90 4.21
C GLY A 58 17.34 -8.64 3.97
N LEU A 59 17.71 -7.38 3.65
CA LEU A 59 19.11 -7.00 3.48
C LEU A 59 19.92 -7.15 4.77
N ALA A 60 19.37 -6.73 5.91
CA ALA A 60 20.04 -6.87 7.21
C ALA A 60 20.27 -8.34 7.58
N ILE A 61 19.27 -9.20 7.38
CA ILE A 61 19.38 -10.64 7.61
C ILE A 61 20.39 -11.27 6.65
N ALA A 62 20.38 -10.88 5.38
CA ALA A 62 21.33 -11.38 4.39
C ALA A 62 22.77 -11.01 4.75
N ALA A 63 23.01 -9.74 5.10
CA ALA A 63 24.33 -9.24 5.46
C ALA A 63 24.84 -9.86 6.77
N ALA A 64 24.00 -9.93 7.80
CA ALA A 64 24.34 -10.58 9.06
C ALA A 64 24.59 -12.08 8.88
N GLY A 65 23.74 -12.77 8.11
CA GLY A 65 23.91 -14.18 7.78
C GLY A 65 25.20 -14.46 7.00
N LEU A 66 25.58 -13.56 6.08
CA LEU A 66 26.83 -13.69 5.33
C LEU A 66 28.05 -13.48 6.24
N LEU A 67 28.02 -12.47 7.12
CA LEU A 67 29.08 -12.24 8.10
C LEU A 67 29.26 -13.46 9.02
N LEU A 68 28.16 -13.99 9.55
CA LEU A 68 28.18 -15.16 10.41
C LEU A 68 28.61 -16.44 9.68
N LEU A 69 28.30 -16.57 8.39
CA LEU A 69 28.79 -17.66 7.55
C LEU A 69 30.31 -17.59 7.39
N VAL A 70 30.87 -16.42 7.12
CA VAL A 70 32.34 -16.23 6.99
C VAL A 70 33.05 -16.53 8.30
N LEU A 71 32.42 -16.22 9.43
CA LEU A 71 32.93 -16.55 10.77
C LEU A 71 32.75 -18.03 11.15
N GLY A 72 32.12 -18.85 10.30
CA GLY A 72 31.86 -20.28 10.56
C GLY A 72 30.77 -20.55 11.61
N VAL A 73 29.97 -19.53 11.97
CA VAL A 73 28.93 -19.62 13.02
C VAL A 73 27.60 -20.14 12.47
N THR A 74 27.28 -19.84 11.20
CA THR A 74 26.00 -20.22 10.59
C THR A 74 26.18 -20.94 9.25
N SER A 75 25.16 -21.68 8.83
CA SER A 75 25.08 -22.26 7.48
C SER A 75 24.63 -21.24 6.44
N ALA A 76 24.78 -21.57 5.15
CA ALA A 76 24.32 -20.74 4.02
C ALA A 76 22.79 -20.50 3.97
N SER A 77 22.01 -21.19 4.80
CA SER A 77 20.56 -21.02 4.90
C SER A 77 20.14 -19.64 5.39
N VAL A 78 20.84 -19.07 6.38
CA VAL A 78 20.51 -17.75 6.94
C VAL A 78 20.64 -16.62 5.90
N PRO A 79 21.78 -16.46 5.20
CA PRO A 79 21.88 -15.47 4.15
C PRO A 79 20.92 -15.74 2.99
N ALA A 80 20.65 -17.01 2.65
CA ALA A 80 19.67 -17.36 1.62
C ALA A 80 18.24 -16.91 1.98
N VAL A 81 17.81 -17.08 3.24
CA VAL A 81 16.53 -16.58 3.73
C VAL A 81 16.46 -15.05 3.66
N GLY A 82 17.52 -14.35 4.07
CA GLY A 82 17.59 -12.89 3.95
C GLY A 82 17.47 -12.41 2.49
N ALA A 83 18.20 -13.05 1.58
CA ALA A 83 18.14 -12.75 0.16
C ALA A 83 16.75 -13.02 -0.44
N PHE A 84 16.12 -14.13 -0.05
CA PHE A 84 14.75 -14.45 -0.43
C PHE A 84 13.77 -13.38 0.05
N LEU A 85 13.83 -12.96 1.32
CA LEU A 85 12.99 -11.89 1.85
C LEU A 85 13.18 -10.58 1.10
N PHE A 86 14.43 -10.21 0.79
CA PHE A 86 14.75 -9.02 0.02
C PHE A 86 14.10 -9.07 -1.38
N ALA A 87 14.26 -10.18 -2.09
CA ALA A 87 13.69 -10.37 -3.43
C ALA A 87 12.15 -10.35 -3.40
N ALA A 88 11.54 -11.01 -2.40
CA ALA A 88 10.10 -11.03 -2.25
C ALA A 88 9.52 -9.64 -1.90
N ALA A 89 10.19 -8.88 -1.02
CA ALA A 89 9.78 -7.52 -0.69
C ALA A 89 9.88 -6.59 -1.91
N ARG A 90 10.94 -6.72 -2.71
CA ARG A 90 11.10 -5.98 -3.97
C ARG A 90 10.00 -6.31 -4.98
N LYS A 91 9.65 -7.59 -5.11
CA LYS A 91 8.55 -8.04 -5.98
C LYS A 91 7.21 -7.42 -5.58
N GLU A 92 6.94 -7.32 -4.28
CA GLU A 92 5.72 -6.69 -3.76
C GLU A 92 5.68 -5.18 -4.04
N GLU A 93 6.84 -4.50 -4.03
CA GLU A 93 6.97 -3.08 -4.43
C GLU A 93 6.69 -2.90 -5.94
N GLU A 94 7.27 -3.74 -6.79
CA GLU A 94 7.06 -3.74 -8.25
C GLU A 94 5.60 -4.07 -8.63
N GLN A 95 4.92 -4.90 -7.85
CA GLN A 95 3.50 -5.22 -8.03
C GLN A 95 2.54 -4.15 -7.46
N GLY A 96 3.06 -3.18 -6.70
CA GLY A 96 2.28 -2.11 -6.08
C GLY A 96 1.33 -1.37 -7.03
N PRO A 97 1.78 -0.94 -8.23
CA PRO A 97 0.91 -0.29 -9.22
C PRO A 97 -0.25 -1.17 -9.69
N TYR A 98 0.00 -2.46 -9.96
CA TYR A 98 -1.06 -3.40 -10.35
C TYR A 98 -2.06 -3.63 -9.22
N ALA A 99 -1.57 -3.78 -7.99
CA ALA A 99 -2.41 -3.89 -6.80
C ALA A 99 -3.26 -2.63 -6.60
N PHE A 100 -2.71 -1.45 -6.89
CA PHE A 100 -3.42 -0.18 -6.85
C PHE A 100 -4.51 -0.09 -7.91
N MET A 101 -4.22 -0.46 -9.17
CA MET A 101 -5.23 -0.49 -10.24
C MET A 101 -6.37 -1.44 -9.90
N ARG A 102 -6.07 -2.64 -9.38
CA ARG A 102 -7.07 -3.60 -8.91
C ARG A 102 -7.90 -3.04 -7.75
N TYR A 103 -7.27 -2.36 -6.81
CA TYR A 103 -7.95 -1.67 -5.71
C TYR A 103 -8.92 -0.61 -6.25
N LEU A 104 -8.50 0.24 -7.19
CA LEU A 104 -9.35 1.28 -7.77
C LEU A 104 -10.51 0.68 -8.58
N ALA A 105 -10.26 -0.37 -9.38
CA ALA A 105 -11.31 -1.07 -10.11
C ALA A 105 -12.38 -1.61 -9.16
N ARG A 106 -11.97 -2.28 -8.07
CA ARG A 106 -12.91 -2.76 -7.06
C ARG A 106 -13.62 -1.62 -6.33
N ARG A 107 -12.91 -0.54 -6.01
CA ARG A 107 -13.48 0.64 -5.35
C ARG A 107 -14.58 1.25 -6.21
N ARG A 108 -14.31 1.45 -7.51
CA ARG A 108 -15.25 1.98 -8.50
C ARG A 108 -16.61 1.27 -8.49
N GLU A 109 -16.62 -0.05 -8.41
CA GLU A 109 -17.84 -0.88 -8.35
C GLU A 109 -18.65 -0.65 -7.07
N VAL A 110 -17.95 -0.51 -5.93
CA VAL A 110 -18.58 -0.41 -4.60
C VAL A 110 -19.10 1.01 -4.32
N LEU A 111 -18.55 2.05 -4.97
CA LEU A 111 -18.95 3.44 -4.74
C LEU A 111 -20.45 3.70 -4.95
N GLY A 112 -21.13 2.93 -5.82
CA GLY A 112 -22.58 3.06 -6.03
C GLY A 112 -23.46 2.45 -4.94
N ARG A 113 -22.88 1.74 -3.97
CA ARG A 113 -23.58 1.00 -2.91
C ARG A 113 -23.08 1.37 -1.51
N LEU A 114 -22.56 2.59 -1.36
CA LEU A 114 -21.94 3.00 -0.12
C LEU A 114 -22.97 3.21 0.99
N PRO A 115 -22.73 2.65 2.19
CA PRO A 115 -23.49 3.04 3.37
C PRO A 115 -23.11 4.47 3.83
N VAL A 116 -23.81 4.99 4.83
CA VAL A 116 -23.44 6.25 5.48
C VAL A 116 -22.02 6.15 6.04
N GLN A 117 -21.17 7.11 5.68
CA GLN A 117 -19.77 7.14 6.08
C GLN A 117 -19.27 8.58 6.22
N ALA A 118 -18.25 8.77 7.05
CA ALA A 118 -17.60 10.06 7.20
C ALA A 118 -16.87 10.46 5.91
N VAL A 119 -17.10 11.70 5.48
CA VAL A 119 -16.37 12.32 4.38
C VAL A 119 -15.06 12.94 4.86
N ARG A 120 -14.01 12.85 4.05
CA ARG A 120 -12.76 13.58 4.26
C ARG A 120 -12.53 14.51 3.08
N HIS A 121 -12.43 15.80 3.38
CA HIS A 121 -12.10 16.79 2.37
C HIS A 121 -10.59 16.86 2.16
N VAL A 122 -10.17 16.90 0.90
CA VAL A 122 -8.77 17.08 0.49
C VAL A 122 -8.73 18.24 -0.49
N VAL A 123 -7.71 19.08 -0.40
CA VAL A 123 -7.48 20.18 -1.34
C VAL A 123 -6.29 19.81 -2.23
N ALA A 124 -6.43 19.98 -3.54
CA ALA A 124 -5.35 19.74 -4.49
C ALA A 124 -5.39 20.76 -5.63
N SER A 125 -4.21 21.12 -6.14
CA SER A 125 -4.08 21.97 -7.33
C SER A 125 -4.57 21.22 -8.56
N GLU A 126 -5.19 21.93 -9.50
CA GLU A 126 -5.61 21.42 -10.81
C GLU A 126 -4.46 20.79 -11.62
N THR A 127 -3.22 21.18 -11.33
CA THR A 127 -2.02 20.67 -12.00
C THR A 127 -1.55 19.31 -11.49
N VAL A 128 -2.05 18.86 -10.34
CA VAL A 128 -1.62 17.59 -9.73
C VAL A 128 -2.21 16.42 -10.53
N PRO A 129 -1.43 15.39 -10.87
CA PRO A 129 -1.95 14.18 -11.49
C PRO A 129 -2.99 13.48 -10.61
N VAL A 130 -4.07 12.99 -11.23
CA VAL A 130 -5.14 12.25 -10.54
C VAL A 130 -4.60 11.05 -9.75
N LYS A 131 -3.57 10.35 -10.27
CA LYS A 131 -2.91 9.23 -9.57
C LYS A 131 -2.39 9.63 -8.17
N ASP A 132 -1.86 10.84 -8.02
CA ASP A 132 -1.24 11.30 -6.77
C ASP A 132 -2.28 11.69 -5.73
N VAL A 133 -3.47 12.07 -6.18
CA VAL A 133 -4.65 12.30 -5.35
C VAL A 133 -5.22 10.94 -4.92
N LEU A 134 -5.44 10.03 -5.88
CA LEU A 134 -5.95 8.68 -5.63
C LEU A 134 -5.03 7.87 -4.71
N ALA A 135 -3.71 8.06 -4.81
CA ALA A 135 -2.71 7.41 -3.97
C ALA A 135 -2.82 7.79 -2.48
N ARG A 136 -3.43 8.94 -2.16
CA ARG A 136 -3.63 9.44 -0.80
C ARG A 136 -4.98 9.05 -0.21
N LEU A 137 -5.86 8.40 -0.98
CA LEU A 137 -7.18 8.00 -0.51
C LEU A 137 -7.08 6.86 0.50
N ALA A 138 -7.78 7.03 1.63
CA ALA A 138 -7.90 6.01 2.66
C ALA A 138 -9.06 5.03 2.34
N PRO A 139 -8.88 3.70 2.47
CA PRO A 139 -9.89 2.71 2.08
C PRO A 139 -11.24 2.77 2.83
N ARG A 140 -11.31 3.39 4.01
CA ARG A 140 -12.50 3.35 4.88
C ARG A 140 -13.22 4.70 5.01
N ARG A 141 -12.87 5.67 4.18
CA ARG A 141 -13.48 7.00 4.17
C ARG A 141 -13.82 7.37 2.74
N TYR A 142 -14.89 8.12 2.54
CA TYR A 142 -15.16 8.74 1.25
C TYR A 142 -14.43 10.07 1.17
N HIS A 143 -13.80 10.36 0.04
CA HIS A 143 -13.06 11.59 -0.15
C HIS A 143 -13.74 12.49 -1.18
N ILE A 144 -13.85 13.77 -0.82
CA ILE A 144 -14.20 14.84 -1.76
C ILE A 144 -12.95 15.70 -1.93
N VAL A 145 -12.51 15.85 -3.17
CA VAL A 145 -11.32 16.61 -3.52
C VAL A 145 -11.75 17.97 -4.06
N TRP A 146 -11.45 19.01 -3.30
CA TRP A 146 -11.59 20.39 -3.73
C TRP A 146 -10.41 20.76 -4.62
N VAL A 147 -10.72 21.17 -5.84
CA VAL A 147 -9.73 21.53 -6.84
C VAL A 147 -9.51 23.03 -6.81
N VAL A 148 -8.25 23.44 -6.67
CA VAL A 148 -7.84 24.85 -6.65
C VAL A 148 -7.11 25.15 -7.95
N GLY A 149 -7.52 26.24 -8.60
CA GLY A 149 -6.88 26.74 -9.82
C GLY A 149 -5.49 27.31 -9.55
N ARG A 150 -4.72 27.58 -10.61
CA ARG A 150 -3.41 28.25 -10.49
C ARG A 150 -3.47 29.62 -9.84
N ASP A 151 -4.63 30.28 -9.91
CA ASP A 151 -4.90 31.58 -9.29
C ASP A 151 -5.20 31.49 -7.78
N GLY A 152 -5.17 30.28 -7.20
CA GLY A 152 -5.47 30.04 -5.80
C GLY A 152 -6.97 30.06 -5.48
N ARG A 153 -7.84 30.21 -6.48
CA ARG A 153 -9.29 30.18 -6.31
C ARG A 153 -9.81 28.75 -6.39
N LEU A 154 -10.92 28.52 -5.71
CA LEU A 154 -11.62 27.24 -5.77
C LEU A 154 -12.25 27.07 -7.16
N ALA A 155 -11.76 26.12 -7.94
CA ALA A 155 -12.25 25.82 -9.28
C ALA A 155 -13.46 24.87 -9.25
N GLY A 156 -13.51 23.95 -8.27
CA GLY A 156 -14.62 23.01 -8.11
C GLY A 156 -14.31 21.87 -7.14
N PHE A 157 -15.06 20.77 -7.27
CA PHE A 157 -14.81 19.54 -6.50
C PHE A 157 -14.98 18.29 -7.37
N ALA A 158 -14.29 17.22 -6.99
CA ALA A 158 -14.38 15.90 -7.60
C ALA A 158 -14.51 14.81 -6.51
N GLY A 159 -15.43 13.87 -6.70
CA GLY A 159 -15.56 12.69 -5.84
C GLY A 159 -14.63 11.55 -6.26
N GLU A 160 -14.57 10.50 -5.46
CA GLU A 160 -13.75 9.31 -5.79
C GLU A 160 -14.15 8.69 -7.13
N ARG A 161 -15.43 8.75 -7.52
CA ARG A 161 -15.91 8.12 -8.75
C ARG A 161 -15.36 8.83 -9.98
N GLU A 162 -15.47 10.16 -10.00
CA GLU A 162 -14.99 11.01 -11.09
C GLU A 162 -13.48 10.88 -11.27
N LEU A 163 -12.74 10.86 -10.16
CA LEU A 163 -11.27 10.69 -10.19
C LEU A 163 -10.89 9.32 -10.75
N ILE A 164 -11.56 8.25 -10.31
CA ILE A 164 -11.26 6.90 -10.78
C ILE A 164 -11.61 6.79 -12.27
N ASP A 165 -12.78 7.27 -12.69
CA ASP A 165 -13.21 7.26 -14.09
C ASP A 165 -12.23 8.06 -14.98
N ALA A 166 -11.77 9.22 -14.52
CA ALA A 166 -10.77 10.02 -15.24
C ALA A 166 -9.42 9.30 -15.38
N LEU A 167 -8.95 8.62 -14.33
CA LEU A 167 -7.72 7.83 -14.39
C LEU A 167 -7.82 6.70 -15.42
N PHE A 168 -8.95 5.99 -15.45
CA PHE A 168 -9.18 4.90 -16.39
C PHE A 168 -9.36 5.37 -17.84
N ALA A 169 -9.86 6.59 -18.06
CA ALA A 169 -10.07 7.16 -19.40
C ALA A 169 -8.84 7.90 -19.96
N GLY A 170 -8.21 8.76 -19.16
CA GLY A 170 -7.11 9.64 -19.58
C GLY A 170 -5.71 9.14 -19.21
N GLY A 171 -5.62 8.06 -18.41
CA GLY A 171 -4.36 7.51 -17.93
C GLY A 171 -3.82 8.15 -16.65
N ILE A 172 -2.64 7.69 -16.22
CA ILE A 172 -2.06 8.01 -14.91
C ILE A 172 -1.59 9.46 -14.74
N GLU A 173 -1.25 10.13 -15.84
CA GLU A 173 -0.78 11.53 -15.84
C GLU A 173 -1.89 12.55 -16.05
N THR A 174 -3.16 12.11 -16.07
CA THR A 174 -4.30 13.02 -16.23
C THR A 174 -4.26 14.09 -15.14
N PRO A 175 -4.23 15.39 -15.48
CA PRO A 175 -4.24 16.45 -14.48
C PRO A 175 -5.62 16.54 -13.83
N LEU A 176 -5.65 16.88 -12.55
CA LEU A 176 -6.88 16.99 -11.77
C LEU A 176 -7.88 18.00 -12.36
N GLY A 177 -7.39 19.07 -12.99
CA GLY A 177 -8.23 20.05 -13.67
C GLY A 177 -9.07 19.46 -14.81
N ALA A 178 -8.59 18.41 -15.48
CA ALA A 178 -9.35 17.74 -16.54
C ALA A 178 -10.56 16.95 -16.01
N VAL A 179 -10.61 16.68 -14.70
CA VAL A 179 -11.74 15.99 -14.04
C VAL A 179 -12.89 16.95 -13.76
N LEU A 180 -12.63 18.26 -13.72
CA LEU A 180 -13.66 19.29 -13.59
C LEU A 180 -14.41 19.41 -14.92
N GLY A 181 -15.38 18.50 -15.15
CA GLY A 181 -16.40 18.68 -16.17
C GLY A 181 -17.23 19.94 -15.88
N PRO A 182 -17.89 20.53 -16.90
CA PRO A 182 -18.63 21.78 -16.73
C PRO A 182 -19.62 21.61 -15.59
N SER A 183 -19.59 22.53 -14.63
CA SER A 183 -20.46 22.63 -13.47
C SER A 183 -21.81 21.97 -13.74
N ARG A 184 -22.10 20.84 -13.08
CA ARG A 184 -23.46 20.29 -13.09
C ARG A 184 -24.39 21.41 -12.59
N PRO A 185 -25.32 21.93 -13.41
CA PRO A 185 -26.29 22.88 -12.90
C PRO A 185 -27.10 22.14 -11.84
N GLY A 186 -27.13 22.68 -10.62
CA GLY A 186 -28.03 22.19 -9.58
C GLY A 186 -29.45 22.26 -10.10
N GLY A 187 -30.13 21.11 -10.09
CA GLY A 187 -31.59 21.04 -10.02
C GLY A 187 -32.06 21.09 -8.58
#